data_AF-A0A0J9E964-F1
#
_entry.id   AF-A0A0J9E964-F1
#
_cell.length_a   1.000
_cell.length_b   1.000
_cell.length_c   1.000
_cell.angle_alpha   90.00
_cell.angle_beta   90.00
_cell.angle_gamma   90.00
#
_symmetry.space_group_name_H-M   'P 1'
#
loop_
_entity.id
_entity.type
_entity.pdbx_description
1 polymer ?
#
loop_
_entity_poly.entity_id
_entity_poly.type
_entity_poly.pdbx_seq_one_letter_code
_entity_poly.pdbx_strand_id
1 'polypeptide(L)'
;MTKRLLVTILAASMALTSVSTAPARAADSGELGRFLLGAGALVIIGSALSNQNKRRHTQYTTVTPTHPRKVVPSFCMRQSRFDDGPRRFFGKRCLRNNMRKDFHALPGHCQRTIRTHNGNRRVFGARCLRKNGWVFG
;
A
#
# COMPACT_ATOMS: atom_id res chain seq x y z
N MET A 1 -9.95 8.26 47.10
CA MET A 1 -9.44 7.85 45.76
C MET A 1 -8.19 6.97 45.78
N THR A 2 -7.57 6.70 46.95
CA THR A 2 -6.36 5.87 47.11
C THR A 2 -6.54 4.37 46.80
N LYS A 3 -7.75 3.83 47.01
CA LYS A 3 -8.06 2.40 46.74
C LYS A 3 -7.92 2.03 45.26
N ARG A 4 -8.18 2.96 44.33
CA ARG A 4 -8.06 2.70 42.88
C ARG A 4 -6.61 2.59 42.43
N LEU A 5 -5.69 3.33 43.07
CA LEU A 5 -4.26 3.31 42.76
C LEU A 5 -3.57 2.03 43.28
N LEU A 6 -4.01 1.50 44.42
CA LEU A 6 -3.48 0.23 44.95
C LEU A 6 -3.83 -0.96 44.05
N VAL A 7 -5.05 -0.99 43.50
CA VAL A 7 -5.51 -2.07 42.61
C VAL A 7 -4.68 -2.13 41.32
N THR A 8 -4.32 -0.98 40.75
CA THR A 8 -3.53 -0.93 39.50
C THR A 8 -2.09 -1.39 39.69
N ILE A 9 -1.47 -1.07 40.83
CA ILE A 9 -0.07 -1.46 41.11
C ILE A 9 0.03 -2.97 41.41
N LEU A 10 -0.96 -3.53 42.10
CA LEU A 10 -0.97 -4.95 42.45
C LEU A 10 -1.13 -5.84 41.20
N ALA A 11 -1.95 -5.42 40.23
CA ALA A 11 -2.12 -6.12 38.96
C ALA A 11 -0.86 -6.11 38.08
N ALA A 12 -0.11 -5.01 38.07
CA ALA A 12 1.13 -4.90 37.28
C ALA A 12 2.23 -5.83 37.82
N SER A 13 2.22 -6.11 39.13
CA SER A 13 3.25 -6.89 39.81
C SER A 13 3.22 -8.38 39.43
N MET A 14 2.02 -8.96 39.27
CA MET A 14 1.85 -10.38 38.91
C MET A 14 2.22 -10.69 37.46
N ALA A 15 2.28 -9.67 36.58
CA ALA A 15 2.59 -9.85 35.17
C ALA A 15 4.10 -10.00 34.88
N LEU A 16 4.97 -9.60 35.82
CA LEU A 16 6.42 -9.50 35.58
C LEU A 16 7.23 -10.71 36.06
N THR A 17 6.62 -11.67 36.77
CA THR A 17 7.36 -12.76 37.45
C THR A 17 7.52 -14.06 36.64
N SER A 18 7.08 -14.13 35.38
CA SER A 18 7.18 -15.37 34.58
C SER A 18 8.26 -15.30 33.49
N VAL A 19 9.54 -15.22 33.89
CA VAL A 19 10.67 -15.51 33.00
C VAL A 19 11.68 -16.39 33.75
N SER A 20 11.78 -17.68 33.40
CA SER A 20 13.01 -18.45 33.65
C SER A 20 13.17 -19.68 32.75
N THR A 21 14.33 -19.75 32.12
CA THR A 21 15.02 -20.89 31.46
C THR A 21 14.70 -21.20 29.99
N ALA A 22 15.69 -20.96 29.12
CA ALA A 22 15.72 -21.36 27.72
C ALA A 22 16.44 -22.72 27.56
N PRO A 23 15.93 -23.67 26.75
CA PRO A 23 16.71 -24.83 26.35
C PRO A 23 17.49 -24.52 25.07
N ALA A 24 18.80 -24.66 25.11
CA ALA A 24 19.62 -24.78 23.93
C ALA A 24 19.40 -26.18 23.34
N ARG A 25 18.86 -26.33 22.11
CA ARG A 25 19.14 -27.47 21.21
C ARG A 25 18.87 -27.15 19.75
N ALA A 26 19.90 -27.41 18.95
CA ALA A 26 19.84 -27.67 17.53
C ALA A 26 19.06 -28.96 17.25
N ALA A 27 18.20 -28.97 16.23
CA ALA A 27 17.73 -30.23 15.63
C ALA A 27 17.20 -29.97 14.22
N ASP A 28 17.95 -30.56 13.30
CA ASP A 28 17.71 -30.71 11.88
C ASP A 28 16.44 -31.54 11.59
N SER A 29 15.91 -31.38 10.39
CA SER A 29 14.61 -31.87 9.96
C SER A 29 14.53 -33.40 9.88
N GLY A 30 13.68 -33.96 10.72
CA GLY A 30 13.26 -35.37 10.70
C GLY A 30 13.02 -35.83 12.12
N GLU A 31 11.78 -36.21 12.44
CA GLU A 31 11.31 -36.63 13.77
C GLU A 31 11.04 -35.47 14.78
N LEU A 32 9.82 -34.92 14.78
CA LEU A 32 9.28 -34.22 15.97
C LEU A 32 7.88 -34.71 16.34
N GLY A 33 7.72 -36.03 16.35
CA GLY A 33 6.78 -36.68 17.27
C GLY A 33 7.40 -36.67 18.67
N ARG A 34 6.71 -36.03 19.62
CA ARG A 34 7.02 -35.89 21.07
C ARG A 34 7.83 -34.65 21.47
N PHE A 35 7.17 -33.49 21.53
CA PHE A 35 7.41 -32.46 22.56
C PHE A 35 6.13 -31.65 22.79
N LEU A 36 5.09 -32.34 23.27
CA LEU A 36 3.71 -31.88 23.38
C LEU A 36 3.31 -31.28 24.75
N LEU A 37 4.23 -30.76 25.57
CA LEU A 37 3.84 -30.33 26.93
C LEU A 37 4.44 -29.01 27.47
N GLY A 38 5.12 -28.18 26.67
CA GLY A 38 5.58 -26.88 27.24
C GLY A 38 5.97 -25.79 26.25
N ALA A 39 6.63 -26.14 25.15
CA ALA A 39 7.11 -25.14 24.18
C ALA A 39 6.06 -24.71 23.13
N GLY A 40 4.92 -25.40 23.04
CA GLY A 40 3.84 -25.08 22.08
C GLY A 40 3.05 -23.81 22.41
N ALA A 41 3.13 -23.28 23.63
CA ALA A 41 2.35 -22.11 24.04
C ALA A 41 2.86 -20.78 23.43
N LEU A 42 4.12 -20.71 22.99
CA LEU A 42 4.67 -19.50 22.37
C LEU A 42 4.29 -19.31 20.90
N VAL A 43 3.61 -20.28 20.28
CA VAL A 43 3.07 -20.14 18.92
C VAL A 43 1.92 -19.12 18.86
N ILE A 44 1.32 -18.77 20.00
CA ILE A 44 0.13 -17.90 20.07
C ILE A 44 0.45 -16.44 19.67
N ILE A 45 1.72 -16.02 19.68
CA ILE A 45 2.14 -14.68 19.24
C ILE A 45 2.93 -14.75 17.93
N GLY A 46 2.51 -15.62 17.01
CA GLY A 46 3.07 -15.74 15.66
C GLY A 46 2.32 -14.99 14.56
N SER A 47 1.28 -14.19 14.89
CA SER A 47 0.43 -13.55 13.88
C SER A 47 0.19 -12.04 14.06
N ALA A 48 0.70 -11.43 15.12
CA ALA A 48 0.48 -10.00 15.39
C ALA A 48 1.48 -9.05 14.68
N LEU A 49 2.63 -9.54 14.20
CA LEU A 49 3.50 -8.81 13.28
C LEU A 49 3.47 -9.43 11.88
N SER A 50 2.26 -9.54 11.32
CA SER A 50 2.10 -9.65 9.88
C SER A 50 2.23 -8.25 9.27
N ASN A 51 3.43 -7.94 8.76
CA ASN A 51 3.68 -6.78 7.93
C ASN A 51 2.89 -6.95 6.62
N GLN A 52 1.87 -6.11 6.49
CA GLN A 52 0.77 -6.23 5.56
C GLN A 52 1.20 -5.78 4.15
N ASN A 53 2.10 -6.50 3.47
CA ASN A 53 2.21 -6.32 2.02
C ASN A 53 1.08 -7.08 1.32
N LYS A 54 -0.16 -6.62 1.54
CA LYS A 54 -1.33 -7.13 0.85
C LYS A 54 -1.20 -6.77 -0.62
N ARG A 55 -0.64 -7.68 -1.41
CA ARG A 55 -1.04 -7.83 -2.81
C ARG A 55 -2.50 -8.25 -2.80
N ARG A 56 -3.38 -7.27 -2.63
CA ARG A 56 -4.81 -7.42 -2.88
C ARG A 56 -4.96 -7.68 -4.37
N HIS A 57 -5.00 -8.95 -4.77
CA HIS A 57 -5.77 -9.33 -5.94
C HIS A 57 -7.23 -9.12 -5.57
N THR A 58 -7.66 -7.86 -5.57
CA THR A 58 -9.08 -7.54 -5.63
C THR A 58 -9.53 -8.05 -6.99
N GLN A 59 -10.24 -9.18 -7.01
CA GLN A 59 -11.08 -9.52 -8.15
C GLN A 59 -12.04 -8.33 -8.34
N TYR A 60 -11.76 -7.54 -9.37
CA TYR A 60 -12.65 -6.49 -9.80
C TYR A 60 -13.83 -7.17 -10.49
N THR A 61 -14.87 -7.54 -9.73
CA THR A 61 -16.19 -7.78 -10.31
C THR A 61 -16.60 -6.47 -10.95
N THR A 62 -16.44 -6.38 -12.26
CA THR A 62 -16.64 -5.12 -12.99
C THR A 62 -18.13 -4.94 -13.18
N VAL A 63 -18.80 -4.43 -12.14
CA VAL A 63 -20.04 -3.69 -12.35
C VAL A 63 -19.66 -2.59 -13.33
N THR A 64 -20.19 -2.67 -14.55
CA THR A 64 -19.92 -1.66 -15.58
C THR A 64 -21.01 -0.61 -15.44
N PRO A 65 -20.77 0.51 -14.72
CA PRO A 65 -21.62 1.66 -14.91
C PRO A 65 -21.38 2.14 -16.35
N THR A 66 -22.42 2.05 -17.18
CA THR A 66 -22.48 2.58 -18.55
C THR A 66 -22.56 4.10 -18.49
N HIS A 67 -21.54 4.74 -17.92
CA HIS A 67 -21.28 6.16 -18.10
C HIS A 67 -20.25 6.30 -19.23
N PRO A 68 -20.32 7.37 -20.05
CA PRO A 68 -19.28 7.67 -21.02
C PRO A 68 -17.95 7.77 -20.27
N ARG A 69 -17.11 6.74 -20.41
CA ARG A 69 -15.90 6.63 -19.61
C ARG A 69 -14.95 7.70 -20.13
N LYS A 70 -14.54 8.62 -19.25
CA LYS A 70 -13.43 9.53 -19.50
C LYS A 70 -12.14 8.69 -19.51
N VAL A 71 -11.86 8.04 -20.63
CA VAL A 71 -10.69 7.16 -20.80
C VAL A 71 -9.47 8.02 -21.13
N VAL A 72 -8.30 7.64 -20.66
CA VAL A 72 -7.00 8.18 -21.08
C VAL A 72 -6.15 7.01 -21.60
N PRO A 73 -5.54 7.11 -22.80
CA PRO A 73 -4.74 6.05 -23.35
C PRO A 73 -3.53 5.80 -22.47
N SER A 74 -3.47 4.58 -21.98
CA SER A 74 -2.41 4.04 -21.16
C SER A 74 -1.03 4.17 -21.83
N PHE A 75 -0.96 4.10 -23.17
CA PHE A 75 0.30 4.30 -23.90
C PHE A 75 0.88 5.71 -23.79
N CYS A 76 0.06 6.72 -23.46
CA CYS A 76 0.55 8.07 -23.17
C CYS A 76 1.14 8.19 -21.75
N MET A 77 1.00 7.16 -20.92
CA MET A 77 1.53 7.11 -19.57
C MET A 77 3.05 6.96 -19.61
N ARG A 78 3.73 7.79 -18.85
CA ARG A 78 5.17 7.72 -18.61
C ARG A 78 5.43 7.74 -17.12
N GLN A 79 6.55 7.12 -16.75
CA GLN A 79 7.11 7.13 -15.42
C GLN A 79 8.40 7.95 -15.46
N SER A 80 8.56 8.86 -14.51
CA SER A 80 9.83 9.53 -14.25
C SER A 80 10.06 9.58 -12.76
N ARG A 81 11.32 9.57 -12.38
CA ARG A 81 11.76 9.96 -11.05
C ARG A 81 11.66 11.49 -11.00
N PHE A 82 10.83 12.00 -10.11
CA PHE A 82 10.83 13.41 -9.72
C PHE A 82 11.57 13.52 -8.38
N ASP A 83 11.90 14.73 -7.95
CA ASP A 83 12.46 14.97 -6.62
C ASP A 83 11.51 14.44 -5.52
N ASP A 84 10.20 14.54 -5.73
CA ASP A 84 9.16 13.96 -4.85
C ASP A 84 8.91 12.45 -5.06
N GLY A 85 9.84 11.72 -5.69
CA GLY A 85 9.74 10.30 -5.97
C GLY A 85 9.07 9.93 -7.31
N PRO A 86 8.92 8.62 -7.59
CA PRO A 86 8.41 8.13 -8.87
C PRO A 86 6.93 8.48 -9.03
N ARG A 87 6.60 9.27 -10.07
CA ARG A 87 5.19 9.57 -10.40
C ARG A 87 4.87 9.17 -11.83
N ARG A 88 3.70 8.55 -12.00
CA ARG A 88 3.07 8.31 -13.30
C ARG A 88 2.39 9.57 -13.80
N PHE A 89 2.62 9.93 -15.05
CA PHE A 89 2.03 11.10 -15.68
C PHE A 89 1.75 10.84 -17.16
N PHE A 90 0.90 11.66 -17.75
CA PHE A 90 0.58 11.64 -19.16
C PHE A 90 1.11 12.91 -19.83
N GLY A 91 1.83 12.77 -20.94
CA GLY A 91 2.34 13.91 -21.68
C GLY A 91 1.22 14.68 -22.38
N LYS A 92 1.13 16.01 -22.18
CA LYS A 92 0.10 16.85 -22.82
C LYS A 92 0.05 16.66 -24.34
N ARG A 93 1.22 16.60 -24.98
CA ARG A 93 1.34 16.42 -26.44
C ARG A 93 0.81 15.07 -26.90
N CYS A 94 1.11 13.99 -26.17
CA CYS A 94 0.61 12.65 -26.50
C CYS A 94 -0.91 12.61 -26.40
N LEU A 95 -1.46 13.13 -25.31
CA LEU A 95 -2.91 13.19 -25.11
C LEU A 95 -3.59 14.01 -26.20
N ARG A 96 -3.09 15.21 -26.51
CA ARG A 96 -3.67 16.05 -27.55
C ARG A 96 -3.70 15.37 -28.92
N ASN A 97 -2.67 14.58 -29.26
CA ASN A 97 -2.58 13.92 -30.56
C ASN A 97 -3.48 12.68 -30.64
N ASN A 98 -3.69 11.97 -29.53
CA ASN A 98 -4.38 10.68 -29.52
C ASN A 98 -5.81 10.75 -28.95
N MET A 99 -6.21 11.89 -28.39
CA MET A 99 -7.47 12.05 -27.66
C MET A 99 -8.22 13.34 -28.01
N ARG A 100 -8.20 13.77 -29.26
CA ARG A 100 -8.64 15.14 -29.65
C ARG A 100 -10.03 15.51 -29.12
N LYS A 101 -10.98 14.55 -29.11
CA LYS A 101 -12.36 14.76 -28.64
C LYS A 101 -12.43 15.00 -27.13
N ASP A 102 -11.80 14.15 -26.33
CA ASP A 102 -11.86 14.22 -24.86
C ASP A 102 -10.80 15.16 -24.25
N PHE A 103 -9.83 15.61 -25.04
CA PHE A 103 -8.71 16.41 -24.55
C PHE A 103 -9.16 17.70 -23.86
N HIS A 104 -10.23 18.33 -24.38
CA HIS A 104 -10.79 19.56 -23.82
C HIS A 104 -11.50 19.34 -22.47
N ALA A 105 -11.93 18.12 -22.19
CA ALA A 105 -12.53 17.77 -20.90
C ALA A 105 -11.47 17.58 -19.80
N LEU A 106 -10.17 17.56 -20.14
CA LEU A 106 -9.13 17.35 -19.14
C LEU A 106 -9.06 18.53 -18.16
N PRO A 107 -9.04 18.25 -16.85
CA PRO A 107 -8.96 19.32 -15.86
C PRO A 107 -7.61 20.04 -15.89
N GLY A 108 -7.66 21.37 -16.07
CA GLY A 108 -6.47 22.22 -16.12
C GLY A 108 -5.62 22.16 -14.84
N HIS A 109 -6.25 22.00 -13.67
CA HIS A 109 -5.54 21.89 -12.38
C HIS A 109 -4.71 20.62 -12.23
N CYS A 110 -5.01 19.58 -13.02
CA CYS A 110 -4.17 18.38 -13.07
C CYS A 110 -2.93 18.56 -13.96
N GLN A 111 -2.87 19.63 -14.75
CA GLN A 111 -1.73 19.96 -15.60
C GLN A 111 -0.64 20.62 -14.77
N ARG A 112 0.58 20.13 -14.92
CA ARG A 112 1.78 20.71 -14.32
C ARG A 112 2.91 20.77 -15.34
N THR A 113 3.85 21.67 -15.12
CA THR A 113 5.09 21.72 -15.89
C THR A 113 6.16 20.96 -15.14
N ILE A 114 6.86 20.08 -15.85
CA ILE A 114 7.99 19.33 -15.31
C ILE A 114 9.24 19.66 -16.12
N ARG A 115 10.40 19.72 -15.46
CA ARG A 115 11.69 19.68 -16.15
C ARG A 115 11.94 18.26 -16.62
N THR A 116 12.33 18.12 -17.88
CA THR A 116 12.87 16.88 -18.46
C THR A 116 14.23 17.18 -19.07
N HIS A 117 14.99 16.15 -19.45
CA HIS A 117 16.26 16.35 -20.16
C HIS A 117 16.08 17.21 -21.43
N ASN A 118 14.92 17.08 -22.10
CA ASN A 118 14.57 17.83 -23.31
C ASN A 118 13.82 19.14 -23.00
N GLY A 119 14.10 19.75 -21.85
CA GLY A 119 13.50 20.99 -21.38
C GLY A 119 12.15 20.82 -20.65
N ASN A 120 11.43 21.94 -20.50
CA ASN A 120 10.16 21.99 -19.78
C ASN A 120 9.03 21.33 -20.59
N ARG A 121 8.28 20.42 -19.96
CA ARG A 121 7.16 19.71 -20.56
C ARG A 121 5.91 19.83 -19.70
N ARG A 122 4.76 20.04 -20.36
CA ARG A 122 3.45 20.01 -19.70
C ARG A 122 2.95 18.57 -19.63
N VAL A 123 2.54 18.15 -18.43
CA VAL A 123 2.09 16.78 -18.15
C VAL A 123 0.87 16.80 -17.23
N PHE A 124 0.07 15.74 -17.28
CA PHE A 124 -1.04 15.51 -16.38
C PHE A 124 -0.70 14.40 -15.40
N GLY A 125 -0.85 14.64 -14.10
CA GLY A 125 -0.56 13.62 -13.08
C GLY A 125 -1.60 12.51 -13.09
N ALA A 126 -1.18 11.24 -13.16
CA ALA A 126 -2.10 10.11 -13.15
C ALA A 126 -2.97 10.06 -11.89
N ARG A 127 -2.40 10.40 -10.72
CA ARG A 127 -3.15 10.45 -9.45
C ARG A 127 -4.26 11.51 -9.48
N CYS A 128 -3.98 12.69 -10.04
CA CYS A 128 -4.97 13.76 -10.15
C CYS A 128 -6.10 13.36 -11.10
N LEU A 129 -5.76 12.83 -12.28
CA LEU A 129 -6.76 12.36 -13.25
C LEU A 129 -7.70 11.31 -12.66
N ARG A 130 -7.17 10.30 -11.95
CA ARG A 130 -8.00 9.30 -11.25
C ARG A 130 -8.95 9.91 -10.23
N LYS A 131 -8.49 10.89 -9.44
CA LYS A 131 -9.35 11.60 -8.48
C LYS A 131 -10.47 12.39 -9.16
N ASN A 132 -10.31 12.76 -10.43
CA ASN A 132 -11.30 13.48 -11.23
C ASN A 132 -12.15 12.54 -12.11
N GLY A 133 -12.17 11.23 -11.81
CA GLY A 133 -13.02 10.26 -12.51
C GLY A 133 -12.49 9.78 -13.87
N TRP A 134 -11.22 10.05 -14.19
CA TRP A 134 -10.60 9.51 -15.40
C TRP A 134 -10.11 8.08 -15.18
N VAL A 135 -10.37 7.23 -16.16
CA VAL A 135 -9.91 5.84 -16.21
C VAL A 135 -8.78 5.70 -17.24
N PHE A 136 -7.90 4.72 -17.06
CA PHE A 136 -6.78 4.48 -17.98
C PHE A 136 -7.05 3.20 -18.76
N GLY A 137 -7.04 3.29 -20.09
CA GLY A 137 -7.41 2.20 -21.00
C GLY A 137 -6.56 2.14 -22.24
#